data_AF-A0A976MD47-F1
#
_entry.id   AF-A0A976MD47-F1
#
_cell.length_a   1.000
_cell.length_b   1.000
_cell.length_c   1.000
_cell.angle_alpha   90.00
_cell.angle_beta   90.00
_cell.angle_gamma   90.00
#
_symmetry.space_group_name_H-M   'P 1'
#
loop_
_entity.id
_entity.type
_entity.pdbx_description
1 polymer ?
#
loop_
_entity_poly.entity_id
_entity_poly.type
_entity_poly.pdbx_seq_one_letter_code
_entity_poly.pdbx_strand_id
1 'polypeptide(L)'
;MKYLFLFILYIVKLTIAYYSKLDIAEESSYDNFSPLRGYIGDIKVLILKAPNELTIQSLEDEKALVWESKPTEALREACVYYQNDRKIGIYVYSIDYFSSPKHSFYIYKRNKWRSSSQDSFDSMLYDRSIMTELGSSNTR
;
A
#
# COMPACT_ATOMS: atom_id res chain seq x y z
N MET A 1 13.50 18.22 35.69
CA MET A 1 12.41 18.67 34.78
C MET A 1 12.81 18.69 33.31
N LYS A 2 13.95 19.28 32.90
CA LYS A 2 14.37 19.36 31.48
C LYS A 2 14.55 18.01 30.77
N TYR A 3 15.14 17.02 31.44
CA TYR A 3 15.34 15.67 30.88
C TYR A 3 14.04 14.87 30.72
N LEU A 4 13.08 15.05 31.63
CA LEU A 4 11.75 14.44 31.55
C LEU A 4 10.97 14.98 30.35
N PHE A 5 11.04 16.30 30.10
CA PHE A 5 10.41 16.92 28.94
C PHE A 5 11.00 16.44 27.61
N LEU A 6 12.34 16.35 27.52
CA LEU A 6 13.01 15.80 26.33
C LEU A 6 12.68 14.32 26.10
N PHE A 7 12.56 13.54 27.18
CA PHE A 7 12.17 12.14 27.11
C PHE A 7 10.72 11.98 26.63
N ILE A 8 9.79 12.81 27.10
CA ILE A 8 8.40 12.85 26.62
C ILE A 8 8.37 13.21 25.12
N LEU A 9 9.09 14.24 24.69
CA LEU A 9 9.17 14.60 23.27
C LEU A 9 9.76 13.46 22.42
N TYR A 10 10.76 12.76 22.93
CA TYR A 10 11.35 11.61 22.25
C TYR A 10 10.34 10.47 22.12
N ILE A 11 9.63 10.10 23.19
CA ILE A 11 8.58 9.09 23.15
C ILE A 11 7.48 9.49 22.17
N VAL A 12 6.96 10.72 22.25
CA VAL A 12 5.92 11.21 21.34
C VAL A 12 6.37 11.13 19.89
N LYS A 13 7.61 11.54 19.60
CA LYS A 13 8.19 11.43 18.25
C LYS A 13 8.28 9.98 17.78
N LEU A 14 8.70 9.06 18.66
CA LEU A 14 8.81 7.63 18.35
C LEU A 14 7.44 7.00 18.09
N THR A 15 6.45 7.34 18.92
CA THR A 15 5.07 6.88 18.79
C THR A 15 4.45 7.39 17.48
N ILE A 16 4.58 8.69 17.17
CA ILE A 16 4.08 9.26 15.90
C ILE A 16 4.76 8.58 14.71
N ALA A 17 6.07 8.33 14.77
CA ALA A 17 6.81 7.67 13.70
C ALA A 17 6.44 6.19 13.51
N TYR A 18 5.94 5.51 14.55
CA TYR A 18 5.52 4.11 14.46
C TYR A 18 4.08 3.98 13.95
N TYR A 19 3.16 4.84 14.42
CA TYR A 19 1.75 4.85 13.98
C TYR A 19 1.53 5.47 12.59
N SER A 20 2.58 6.04 11.98
CA SER A 20 2.52 6.66 10.65
C SER A 20 3.03 5.77 9.54
N LYS A 21 3.26 4.48 9.79
CA LYS A 21 3.81 3.54 8.82
C LYS A 21 2.91 2.34 8.63
N LEU A 22 2.86 1.84 7.39
CA LEU A 22 2.19 0.60 7.02
C LEU A 22 3.18 -0.29 6.27
N ASP A 23 3.57 -1.44 6.82
CA ASP A 23 4.32 -2.46 6.09
C ASP A 23 3.37 -3.54 5.57
N ILE A 24 3.27 -3.70 4.24
CA ILE A 24 2.40 -4.68 3.59
C ILE A 24 2.98 -6.11 3.57
N ALA A 25 4.16 -6.31 4.14
CA ALA A 25 4.73 -7.63 4.39
C ALA A 25 4.40 -8.16 5.80
N GLU A 26 4.04 -7.30 6.73
CA GLU A 26 3.79 -7.67 8.12
C GLU A 26 2.29 -7.60 8.45
N GLU A 27 1.62 -8.75 8.66
CA GLU A 27 0.17 -8.74 8.92
C GLU A 27 -0.21 -7.99 10.23
N SER A 28 0.69 -7.92 11.20
CA SER A 28 0.53 -7.10 12.42
C SER A 28 0.39 -5.61 12.12
N SER A 29 0.94 -5.12 10.99
CA SER A 29 0.76 -3.73 10.55
C SER A 29 -0.69 -3.42 10.17
N TYR A 30 -1.54 -4.43 10.02
CA TYR A 30 -2.95 -4.28 9.64
C TYR A 30 -3.89 -4.15 10.83
N ASP A 31 -3.41 -4.26 12.08
CA ASP A 31 -4.25 -4.32 13.28
C ASP A 31 -5.20 -3.11 13.42
N ASN A 32 -4.77 -1.95 12.90
CA ASN A 32 -5.56 -0.70 12.90
C ASN A 32 -6.38 -0.49 11.61
N PHE A 33 -6.28 -1.40 10.65
CA PHE A 33 -7.00 -1.36 9.38
C PHE A 33 -8.17 -2.34 9.41
N SER A 34 -9.15 -2.12 8.54
CA SER A 34 -10.18 -3.12 8.25
C SER A 34 -9.83 -3.82 6.93
N PRO A 35 -8.97 -4.86 6.94
CA PRO A 35 -8.52 -5.52 5.71
C PRO A 35 -9.68 -6.24 5.03
N LEU A 36 -9.95 -5.87 3.78
CA LEU A 36 -10.90 -6.57 2.93
C LEU A 36 -10.12 -7.37 1.89
N ARG A 37 -10.50 -8.63 1.69
CA ARG A 37 -9.87 -9.51 0.70
C ARG A 37 -10.89 -9.85 -0.38
N GLY A 38 -10.45 -9.85 -1.63
CA GLY A 38 -11.28 -10.14 -2.79
C GLY A 38 -10.47 -10.71 -3.95
N TYR A 39 -11.13 -10.89 -5.10
CA TYR A 39 -10.52 -11.47 -6.30
C TYR A 39 -11.02 -10.74 -7.56
N ILE A 40 -10.13 -10.59 -8.54
CA ILE A 40 -10.43 -10.16 -9.90
C ILE A 40 -9.82 -11.22 -10.83
N GLY A 41 -10.64 -12.18 -11.28
CA GLY A 41 -10.12 -13.39 -11.92
C GLY A 41 -9.26 -14.20 -10.95
N ASP A 42 -8.00 -14.49 -11.32
CA ASP A 42 -6.98 -15.16 -10.50
C ASP A 42 -6.17 -14.19 -9.61
N ILE A 43 -6.39 -12.88 -9.76
CA ILE A 43 -5.67 -11.87 -9.00
C ILE A 43 -6.37 -11.68 -7.65
N LYS A 44 -5.68 -12.03 -6.56
CA LYS A 44 -6.14 -11.75 -5.20
C LYS A 44 -5.88 -10.28 -4.88
N VAL A 45 -6.84 -9.62 -4.26
CA VAL A 45 -6.77 -8.21 -3.87
C VAL A 45 -6.91 -8.12 -2.36
N LEU A 46 -6.02 -7.36 -1.73
CA LEU A 46 -6.11 -6.94 -0.33
C LEU A 46 -6.32 -5.42 -0.30
N ILE A 47 -7.41 -4.98 0.29
CA ILE A 47 -7.76 -3.57 0.44
C ILE A 47 -7.58 -3.20 1.91
N LEU A 48 -6.73 -2.21 2.17
CA LEU A 48 -6.41 -1.68 3.49
C LEU A 48 -6.93 -0.26 3.56
N LYS A 49 -8.07 -0.06 4.21
CA LYS A 49 -8.64 1.28 4.47
C LYS A 49 -8.16 1.80 5.81
N ALA A 50 -7.48 2.94 5.79
CA ALA A 50 -7.06 3.62 7.00
C ALA A 50 -8.29 4.25 7.68
N PRO A 51 -8.44 4.11 9.01
CA PRO A 51 -9.47 4.84 9.74
C PRO A 51 -9.18 6.35 9.70
N ASN A 52 -10.24 7.17 9.79
CA ASN A 52 -10.15 8.62 9.62
C ASN A 52 -9.15 9.32 10.57
N GLU A 53 -8.97 8.76 11.76
CA GLU A 53 -8.11 9.30 12.81
C GLU A 53 -6.63 8.95 12.61
N LEU A 54 -6.32 7.97 11.75
CA LEU A 54 -4.98 7.51 11.48
C LEU A 54 -4.37 8.32 10.33
N THR A 55 -3.16 8.84 10.54
CA THR A 55 -2.38 9.51 9.51
C THR A 55 -1.18 8.65 9.16
N ILE A 56 -1.31 7.91 8.06
CA ILE A 56 -0.22 7.09 7.52
C ILE A 56 0.61 7.95 6.56
N GLN A 57 1.90 8.03 6.86
CA GLN A 57 2.89 8.83 6.16
C GLN A 57 3.82 8.00 5.26
N SER A 58 3.90 6.69 5.44
CA SER A 58 4.61 5.82 4.49
C SER A 58 3.97 4.45 4.35
N LEU A 59 4.14 3.88 3.16
CA LEU A 59 3.83 2.49 2.84
C LEU A 59 5.13 1.79 2.43
N GLU A 60 5.43 0.71 3.13
CA GLU A 60 6.63 -0.10 2.99
C GLU A 60 6.27 -1.55 2.63
N ASP A 61 7.21 -2.27 2.01
CA ASP A 61 7.13 -3.70 1.75
C ASP A 61 8.44 -4.34 2.16
N GLU A 62 8.44 -5.12 3.25
CA GLU A 62 9.67 -5.68 3.84
C GLU A 62 10.70 -4.56 4.16
N LYS A 63 10.21 -3.44 4.73
CA LYS A 63 11.00 -2.20 4.98
C LYS A 63 11.46 -1.45 3.74
N ALA A 64 11.16 -1.92 2.52
CA ALA A 64 11.44 -1.15 1.31
C ALA A 64 10.34 -0.11 1.11
N LEU A 65 10.71 1.17 1.06
CA LEU A 65 9.77 2.26 0.84
C LEU A 65 9.11 2.15 -0.55
N VAL A 66 7.78 2.08 -0.57
CA VAL A 66 6.98 2.04 -1.80
C VAL A 66 6.37 3.42 -2.06
N TRP A 67 5.75 4.00 -1.03
CA TRP A 67 5.11 5.31 -1.08
C TRP A 67 5.43 6.10 0.18
N GLU A 68 5.63 7.42 0.03
CA GLU A 68 5.88 8.35 1.12
C GLU A 68 4.99 9.58 0.93
N SER A 69 4.36 10.01 2.02
CA SER A 69 3.53 11.19 2.08
C SER A 69 4.35 12.47 2.02
N LYS A 70 3.71 13.53 1.53
CA LYS A 70 4.10 14.91 1.86
C LYS A 70 3.52 15.28 3.22
N PRO A 71 4.02 16.34 3.90
CA PRO A 71 3.50 16.77 5.21
C PRO A 71 1.98 17.02 5.26
N THR A 72 1.38 17.35 4.11
CA THR A 72 -0.05 17.66 3.98
C THR A 72 -0.85 16.51 3.41
N GLU A 73 -0.21 15.38 3.14
CA GLU A 73 -0.78 14.22 2.48
C GLU A 73 -0.87 13.06 3.45
N ALA A 74 -1.97 12.31 3.41
CA ALA A 74 -2.18 11.14 4.24
C ALA A 74 -2.73 9.99 3.41
N LEU A 75 -2.21 8.79 3.64
CA LEU A 75 -2.75 7.58 3.02
C LEU A 75 -4.11 7.23 3.63
N ARG A 76 -5.06 6.88 2.75
CA ARG A 76 -6.45 6.56 3.11
C ARG A 76 -6.82 5.16 2.68
N GLU A 77 -6.31 4.72 1.54
CA GLU A 77 -6.52 3.35 1.09
C GLU A 77 -5.27 2.85 0.34
N ALA A 78 -4.91 1.60 0.62
CA ALA A 78 -3.94 0.86 -0.16
C ALA A 78 -4.56 -0.44 -0.65
N CYS A 79 -4.50 -0.70 -1.95
CA CYS A 79 -4.91 -1.97 -2.54
C CYS A 79 -3.68 -2.70 -3.04
N VAL A 80 -3.42 -3.87 -2.47
CA VAL A 80 -2.31 -4.76 -2.86
C VAL A 80 -2.86 -5.89 -3.71
N TYR A 81 -2.26 -6.07 -4.89
CA TYR A 81 -2.63 -7.08 -5.86
C TYR A 81 -1.61 -8.21 -5.84
N TYR A 82 -2.10 -9.45 -5.79
CA TYR A 82 -1.30 -10.66 -5.74
C TYR A 82 -1.67 -11.59 -6.87
N GLN A 83 -0.66 -12.24 -7.46
CA GLN A 83 -0.84 -13.35 -8.40
C GLN A 83 0.10 -14.48 -8.00
N ASN A 84 -0.42 -15.71 -7.88
CA ASN A 84 0.33 -16.87 -7.38
C ASN A 84 1.05 -16.56 -6.04
N ASP A 85 0.33 -15.94 -5.11
CA ASP A 85 0.80 -15.49 -3.79
C ASP A 85 1.97 -14.49 -3.79
N ARG A 86 2.29 -13.89 -4.94
CA ARG A 86 3.30 -12.84 -5.07
C ARG A 86 2.66 -11.49 -5.30
N LYS A 87 3.14 -10.45 -4.60
CA LYS A 87 2.76 -9.05 -4.83
C LYS A 87 3.16 -8.65 -6.25
N ILE A 88 2.21 -8.14 -7.04
CA ILE A 88 2.44 -7.69 -8.42
C ILE A 88 2.21 -6.19 -8.59
N GLY A 89 1.35 -5.60 -7.77
CA GLY A 89 0.95 -4.22 -7.91
C GLY A 89 0.39 -3.64 -6.62
N ILE A 90 0.51 -2.33 -6.45
CA ILE A 90 -0.11 -1.57 -5.37
C ILE A 90 -0.78 -0.34 -5.96
N TYR A 91 -2.03 -0.11 -5.58
CA TYR A 91 -2.71 1.15 -5.75
C TYR A 91 -2.76 1.88 -4.40
N VAL A 92 -2.45 3.17 -4.41
CA VAL A 92 -2.50 4.04 -3.23
C VAL A 92 -3.45 5.20 -3.51
N TYR A 93 -4.40 5.38 -2.60
CA TYR A 93 -5.24 6.55 -2.51
C TYR A 93 -4.83 7.38 -1.31
N SER A 94 -4.46 8.63 -1.56
CA SER A 94 -4.08 9.60 -0.54
C SER A 94 -4.90 10.87 -0.67
N ILE A 95 -5.14 11.53 0.46
CA ILE A 95 -5.80 12.84 0.52
C ILE A 95 -4.75 13.86 0.91
N ASP A 96 -4.67 14.95 0.15
CA ASP A 96 -3.86 16.11 0.44
C ASP A 96 -4.77 17.24 0.95
N TYR A 97 -4.46 17.82 2.11
CA TYR A 97 -5.34 18.82 2.73
C TYR A 97 -5.52 20.10 1.90
N PHE A 98 -4.59 20.38 0.97
CA PHE A 98 -4.59 21.60 0.16
C PHE A 98 -4.81 21.34 -1.33
N SER A 99 -5.02 20.10 -1.75
CA SER A 99 -5.23 19.76 -3.16
C SER A 99 -6.17 18.58 -3.34
N SER A 100 -6.48 18.25 -4.59
CA SER A 100 -7.32 17.09 -4.89
C SER A 100 -6.66 15.80 -4.40
N PRO A 101 -7.46 14.77 -4.03
CA PRO A 101 -6.94 13.45 -3.72
C PRO A 101 -6.06 12.91 -4.85
N LYS A 102 -5.07 12.09 -4.48
CA LYS A 102 -4.12 11.51 -5.42
C LYS A 102 -4.29 10.00 -5.49
N HIS A 103 -4.16 9.52 -6.72
CA HIS A 103 -4.13 8.10 -7.05
C HIS A 103 -2.73 7.78 -7.56
N SER A 104 -2.02 6.91 -6.85
CA SER A 104 -0.66 6.49 -7.21
C SER A 104 -0.64 5.00 -7.46
N PHE A 105 0.08 4.58 -8.50
CA PHE A 105 0.13 3.19 -8.94
C PHE A 105 1.57 2.70 -8.95
N TYR A 106 1.78 1.50 -8.44
CA TYR A 106 3.11 0.90 -8.31
C TYR A 106 3.12 -0.53 -8.82
N ILE A 107 4.05 -0.85 -9.70
CA ILE A 107 4.21 -2.21 -10.25
C ILE A 107 5.48 -2.82 -9.66
N TYR A 108 5.39 -4.08 -9.21
CA TYR A 108 6.55 -4.84 -8.78
C TYR A 108 7.24 -5.48 -9.98
N LYS A 109 8.45 -5.01 -10.32
CA LYS A 109 9.19 -5.52 -11.48
C LYS A 109 10.69 -5.48 -11.23
N ARG A 110 11.37 -6.60 -11.50
CA ARG A 110 12.81 -6.79 -11.27
C ARG A 110 13.19 -6.52 -9.80
N ASN A 111 12.45 -7.14 -8.87
CA ASN A 111 12.68 -7.09 -7.43
C ASN A 111 12.66 -5.66 -6.84
N LYS A 112 11.79 -4.81 -7.37
CA LYS A 112 11.71 -3.39 -7.04
C LYS A 112 10.32 -2.86 -7.35
N TRP A 113 9.80 -2.02 -6.46
CA TRP A 113 8.63 -1.20 -6.71
C TRP A 113 8.96 -0.03 -7.65
N ARG A 114 8.09 0.21 -8.63
CA ARG A 114 8.21 1.33 -9.57
C ARG A 114 6.87 2.03 -9.68
N SER A 115 6.88 3.35 -9.58
CA SER A 115 5.71 4.14 -9.95
C SER A 115 5.35 3.90 -11.41
N SER A 116 4.05 3.95 -11.69
CA SER A 116 3.46 3.69 -12.99
C SER A 116 2.32 4.68 -13.23
N SER A 117 1.98 4.89 -14.51
CA SER A 117 0.68 5.48 -14.85
C SER A 117 -0.46 4.49 -14.58
N GLN A 118 -1.68 5.01 -14.48
CA GLN A 118 -2.89 4.21 -14.39
C GLN A 118 -3.01 3.27 -15.60
N ASP A 119 -2.90 3.78 -16.82
CA ASP A 119 -3.02 2.96 -18.04
C ASP A 119 -2.05 1.77 -18.07
N SER A 120 -0.79 1.99 -17.68
CA SER A 120 0.21 0.91 -17.63
C SER A 120 -0.03 -0.07 -16.49
N PHE A 121 -0.64 0.39 -15.39
CA PHE A 121 -1.02 -0.47 -14.26
C PHE A 121 -2.22 -1.34 -14.63
N ASP A 122 -3.27 -0.74 -15.18
CA ASP A 122 -4.48 -1.41 -15.63
C ASP A 122 -4.15 -2.43 -16.72
N SER A 123 -3.34 -2.05 -17.72
CA SER A 123 -2.88 -2.98 -18.77
C SER A 123 -2.16 -4.19 -18.19
N MET A 124 -1.31 -3.98 -17.17
CA MET A 124 -0.61 -5.08 -16.50
C MET A 124 -1.58 -6.01 -15.75
N LEU A 125 -2.65 -5.49 -15.16
CA LEU A 125 -3.66 -6.33 -14.50
C LEU A 125 -4.45 -7.14 -15.54
N TYR A 126 -4.88 -6.50 -16.64
CA TYR A 126 -5.61 -7.16 -17.72
C TYR A 126 -4.79 -8.24 -18.43
N ASP A 127 -3.54 -7.96 -18.82
CA ASP A 127 -2.67 -8.92 -19.48
C ASP A 127 -2.47 -10.18 -18.62
N ARG A 128 -2.32 -9.99 -17.31
CA ARG A 128 -2.13 -11.07 -16.35
C ARG A 128 -3.38 -11.92 -16.16
N SER A 129 -4.57 -11.30 -16.10
CA SER A 129 -5.82 -12.05 -16.00
C SER A 129 -6.09 -12.87 -17.27
N ILE A 130 -5.78 -12.31 -18.46
CA ILE A 130 -6.01 -12.99 -19.75
C ILE A 130 -5.03 -14.15 -19.97
N MET A 131 -3.74 -13.96 -19.65
CA MET A 131 -2.73 -15.02 -19.81
C MET A 131 -3.07 -16.28 -19.00
N THR A 132 -3.70 -16.11 -17.83
CA THR A 132 -4.13 -17.25 -17.01
C THR A 132 -5.35 -17.97 -17.60
N GLU A 133 -6.33 -17.24 -18.13
CA GLU A 133 -7.50 -17.85 -18.79
C GLU A 133 -7.08 -18.73 -19.99
N LEU A 134 -6.18 -18.23 -20.84
CA LEU A 134 -5.68 -18.97 -22.01
C LEU A 134 -4.79 -20.17 -21.62
N GLY A 135 -3.98 -20.04 -20.56
CA GLY A 135 -3.17 -21.13 -20.02
C GLY A 135 -4.00 -22.25 -19.40
N SER A 136 -5.13 -21.90 -18.76
CA SER A 136 -6.05 -22.87 -18.15
C SER A 136 -6.94 -23.59 -19.17
N SER A 137 -7.28 -22.96 -20.31
CA SER A 137 -8.05 -23.62 -21.37
C SER A 137 -7.28 -24.69 -22.14
N ASN A 138 -5.95 -24.63 -22.16
CA ASN A 138 -5.12 -25.61 -22.89
C ASN A 138 -4.72 -26.85 -22.07
N THR A 139 -5.24 -27.02 -20.86
CA THR A 139 -4.97 -28.18 -19.99
C THR A 139 -6.19 -29.07 -19.74
N ARG A 140 -7.20 -29.03 -20.63
CA ARG A 140 -8.31 -30.00 -20.65
C ARG A 140 -8.26 -30.94 -21.84
#